data_AF-H3ALW6-F1
#
_entry.id   AF-H3ALW6-F1
#
_cell.length_a   1.000
_cell.length_b   1.000
_cell.length_c   1.000
_cell.angle_alpha   90.00
_cell.angle_beta   90.00
_cell.angle_gamma   90.00
#
_symmetry.space_group_name_H-M   'P 1'
#
loop_
_entity.id
_entity.type
_entity.pdbx_description
1 polymer ?
#
loop_
_entity_poly.entity_id
_entity_poly.type
_entity_poly.pdbx_seq_one_letter_code
_entity_poly.pdbx_strand_id
1 'polypeptide(L)'
;AIWSSRGICLVSQLYPSGIVIFFSELRDQYDIPKTQFYYYLQIRNVFFKVIGKEMALPQKVMDTKLGRGLLSKLYSVINNVDKGVLEPTQRAWHKELEVELSSEQWKQIWKSTQNISNCVRLKTIQLKIIHRYHLYPLKMWKMHLLSSSNCWRCGEQDGSLLHMFWHCKSINNFWKGVVKMLSELLDILIEASPTLCVLNLKPEEGISKAQFRLLSVGLLTTRRLILTNWKGTPVFSLKSWLELYLDTINMEKPGASILSNVNRERETWDLTSYILSKNLFFEERD
;
A
#
# COMPACT_ATOMS: atom_id res chain seq x y z
N ALA A 1 -30.69 -0.88 24.08
CA ALA A 1 -31.33 -0.44 22.83
C ALA A 1 -32.57 -1.30 22.61
N ILE A 2 -33.69 -0.69 22.22
CA ILE A 2 -35.02 -1.36 22.12
C ILE A 2 -34.95 -2.64 21.27
N TRP A 3 -34.17 -2.63 20.19
CA TRP A 3 -34.05 -3.79 19.28
C TRP A 3 -33.29 -4.96 19.93
N SER A 4 -32.21 -4.69 20.67
CA SER A 4 -31.43 -5.71 21.37
C SER A 4 -32.20 -6.33 22.54
N SER A 5 -32.99 -5.54 23.28
CA SER A 5 -33.90 -6.08 24.32
C SER A 5 -35.03 -6.94 23.75
N ARG A 6 -35.29 -6.83 22.45
CA ARG A 6 -36.31 -7.60 21.72
C ARG A 6 -35.70 -8.75 20.91
N GLY A 7 -34.43 -9.10 21.15
CA GLY A 7 -33.79 -10.27 20.54
C GLY A 7 -33.05 -10.02 19.22
N ILE A 8 -33.03 -8.78 18.72
CA ILE A 8 -32.24 -8.40 17.53
C ILE A 8 -30.82 -8.07 17.98
N CYS A 9 -29.94 -9.06 17.89
CA CYS A 9 -28.55 -9.01 18.34
C CYS A 9 -27.55 -9.35 17.24
N LEU A 10 -27.98 -9.77 16.04
CA LEU A 10 -27.12 -10.16 14.93
C LEU A 10 -27.49 -9.38 13.67
N VAL A 11 -26.50 -9.19 12.78
CA VAL A 11 -26.72 -8.57 11.47
C VAL A 11 -27.54 -9.51 10.56
N SER A 12 -27.33 -10.83 10.68
CA SER A 12 -28.10 -11.85 9.95
C SER A 12 -29.59 -11.81 10.20
N GLN A 13 -30.03 -11.40 11.39
CA GLN A 13 -31.45 -11.27 11.73
C GLN A 13 -32.15 -10.14 10.95
N LEU A 14 -31.39 -9.15 10.49
CA LEU A 14 -31.89 -8.06 9.65
C LEU A 14 -31.77 -8.38 8.16
N TYR A 15 -31.13 -9.50 7.82
CA TYR A 15 -30.79 -9.88 6.45
C TYR A 15 -30.77 -11.42 6.29
N PRO A 16 -31.89 -12.12 6.51
CA PRO A 16 -31.93 -13.58 6.65
C PRO A 16 -31.72 -14.35 5.33
N SER A 17 -31.82 -13.71 4.17
CA SER A 17 -31.75 -14.40 2.87
C SER A 17 -31.22 -13.54 1.71
N GLY A 18 -30.24 -12.66 1.97
CA GLY A 18 -29.74 -11.78 0.90
C GLY A 18 -30.63 -10.55 0.65
N ILE A 19 -31.65 -10.34 1.48
CA ILE A 19 -32.59 -9.23 1.38
C ILE A 19 -32.81 -8.67 2.78
N VAL A 20 -32.90 -7.34 2.89
CA VAL A 20 -33.24 -6.66 4.15
C VAL A 20 -34.68 -7.01 4.52
N ILE A 21 -34.87 -7.52 5.74
CA ILE A 21 -36.19 -7.87 6.29
C ILE A 21 -37.17 -6.68 6.21
N PHE A 22 -38.45 -6.94 5.93
CA PHE A 22 -39.45 -5.87 5.90
C PHE A 22 -39.78 -5.41 7.31
N PHE A 23 -40.18 -4.13 7.45
CA PHE A 23 -40.55 -3.62 8.76
C PHE A 23 -41.77 -4.34 9.35
N SER A 24 -42.73 -4.75 8.53
CA SER A 24 -43.87 -5.58 8.97
C SER A 24 -43.38 -6.86 9.64
N GLU A 25 -42.48 -7.59 8.97
CA GLU A 25 -41.92 -8.85 9.47
C GLU A 25 -41.10 -8.65 10.75
N LEU A 26 -40.34 -7.55 10.86
CA LEU A 26 -39.64 -7.19 12.10
C LEU A 26 -40.59 -6.95 13.28
N ARG A 27 -41.76 -6.36 13.00
CA ARG A 27 -42.77 -6.12 14.02
C ARG A 27 -43.44 -7.42 14.44
N ASP A 28 -43.72 -8.30 13.50
CA ASP A 28 -44.38 -9.57 13.78
C ASP A 28 -43.45 -10.54 14.51
N GLN A 29 -42.16 -10.57 14.15
CA GLN A 29 -41.18 -11.50 14.73
C GLN A 29 -40.55 -11.01 16.04
N TYR A 30 -40.36 -9.70 16.22
CA TYR A 30 -39.62 -9.13 17.37
C TYR A 30 -40.43 -8.08 18.14
N ASP A 31 -41.73 -7.96 17.89
CA ASP A 31 -42.66 -7.02 18.53
C ASP A 31 -42.22 -5.54 18.41
N ILE A 32 -41.47 -5.17 17.37
CA ILE A 32 -40.86 -3.83 17.28
C ILE A 32 -41.95 -2.71 17.27
N PRO A 33 -41.82 -1.66 18.09
CA PRO A 33 -42.78 -0.55 18.09
C PRO A 33 -42.78 0.21 16.75
N LYS A 34 -43.94 0.72 16.33
CA LYS A 34 -44.07 1.56 15.11
C LYS A 34 -43.17 2.80 15.14
N THR A 35 -42.85 3.32 16.34
CA THR A 35 -41.94 4.47 16.54
C THR A 35 -40.52 4.20 16.05
N GLN A 36 -40.13 2.93 15.88
CA GLN A 36 -38.83 2.53 15.38
C GLN A 36 -38.74 2.50 13.84
N PHE A 37 -39.82 2.84 13.12
CA PHE A 37 -39.84 2.81 11.66
C PHE A 37 -38.76 3.68 11.04
N TYR A 38 -38.54 4.89 11.58
CA TYR A 38 -37.49 5.77 11.09
C TYR A 38 -36.09 5.17 11.27
N TYR A 39 -35.83 4.55 12.42
CA TYR A 39 -34.56 3.86 12.68
C TYR A 39 -34.36 2.66 11.74
N TYR A 40 -35.43 1.91 11.45
CA TYR A 40 -35.43 0.87 10.42
C TYR A 40 -35.04 1.44 9.04
N LEU A 41 -35.60 2.58 8.63
CA LEU A 41 -35.27 3.20 7.34
C LEU A 41 -33.81 3.63 7.26
N GLN A 42 -33.23 4.12 8.37
CA GLN A 42 -31.80 4.45 8.43
C GLN A 42 -30.93 3.22 8.20
N ILE A 43 -31.22 2.11 8.89
CA ILE A 43 -30.52 0.84 8.71
C ILE A 43 -30.69 0.36 7.27
N ARG A 44 -31.92 0.31 6.77
CA ARG A 44 -32.24 -0.10 5.40
C ARG A 44 -31.41 0.69 4.38
N ASN A 45 -31.34 2.02 4.51
CA ASN A 45 -30.55 2.88 3.62
C ASN A 45 -29.05 2.52 3.64
N VAL A 46 -28.48 2.24 4.81
CA VAL A 46 -27.07 1.80 4.92
C VAL A 46 -26.87 0.47 4.21
N PHE A 47 -27.76 -0.50 4.42
CA PHE A 47 -27.71 -1.79 3.72
C PHE A 47 -27.79 -1.59 2.19
N PHE A 48 -28.68 -0.75 1.67
CA PHE A 48 -28.75 -0.47 0.23
C PHE A 48 -27.49 0.21 -0.31
N LYS A 49 -26.90 1.16 0.43
CA LYS A 49 -25.66 1.84 0.01
C LYS A 49 -24.43 0.93 0.02
N VAL A 50 -24.34 0.02 0.99
CA VAL A 50 -23.15 -0.80 1.23
C VAL A 50 -23.23 -2.15 0.50
N ILE A 51 -24.39 -2.81 0.52
CA ILE A 51 -24.58 -4.18 0.02
C ILE A 51 -25.22 -4.20 -1.37
N GLY A 52 -25.91 -3.11 -1.78
CA GLY A 52 -26.54 -2.97 -3.10
C GLY A 52 -25.59 -2.96 -4.32
N LYS A 53 -24.30 -3.23 -4.11
CA LYS A 53 -23.32 -3.52 -5.17
C LYS A 53 -22.72 -4.90 -4.91
N GLU A 54 -23.42 -5.95 -5.37
CA GLU A 54 -22.90 -7.31 -5.62
C GLU A 54 -21.86 -7.88 -4.62
N MET A 55 -22.04 -7.68 -3.32
CA MET A 55 -21.18 -8.30 -2.32
C MET A 55 -21.99 -8.95 -1.22
N ALA A 56 -21.95 -10.28 -1.16
CA ALA A 56 -22.35 -11.02 0.03
C ALA A 56 -21.42 -10.63 1.18
N LEU A 57 -21.99 -10.20 2.31
CA LEU A 57 -21.20 -9.96 3.52
C LEU A 57 -20.62 -11.30 4.01
N PRO A 58 -19.35 -11.33 4.47
CA PRO A 58 -18.76 -12.54 5.02
C PRO A 58 -19.60 -13.07 6.18
N GLN A 59 -19.82 -14.38 6.23
CA GLN A 59 -20.64 -15.02 7.27
C GLN A 59 -20.19 -14.64 8.69
N LYS A 60 -18.89 -14.50 8.92
CA LYS A 60 -18.33 -14.04 10.22
C LYS A 60 -18.80 -12.64 10.63
N VAL A 61 -19.05 -11.74 9.67
CA VAL A 61 -19.62 -10.40 9.92
C VAL A 61 -21.11 -10.52 10.24
N MET A 62 -21.81 -11.42 9.54
CA MET A 62 -23.22 -11.70 9.76
C MET A 62 -23.51 -12.24 11.17
N ASP A 63 -22.59 -13.07 11.69
CA ASP A 63 -22.67 -13.71 13.00
C ASP A 63 -22.13 -12.81 14.14
N THR A 64 -21.69 -11.58 13.84
CA THR A 64 -21.14 -10.69 14.86
C THR A 64 -22.25 -10.09 15.74
N LYS A 65 -22.18 -10.36 17.05
CA LYS A 65 -23.12 -9.79 18.04
C LYS A 65 -23.02 -8.27 18.13
N LEU A 66 -24.14 -7.60 17.89
CA LEU A 66 -24.36 -6.17 18.06
C LEU A 66 -24.31 -5.80 19.56
N GLY A 67 -23.48 -4.84 19.93
CA GLY A 67 -23.33 -4.40 21.32
C GLY A 67 -22.04 -3.63 21.58
N ARG A 68 -21.70 -3.41 22.86
CA ARG A 68 -20.42 -2.77 23.23
C ARG A 68 -19.25 -3.60 22.69
N GLY A 69 -18.22 -2.90 22.19
CA GLY A 69 -17.05 -3.52 21.58
C GLY A 69 -17.29 -4.14 20.19
N LEU A 70 -18.41 -3.82 19.52
CA LEU A 70 -18.69 -4.25 18.16
C LEU A 70 -17.55 -3.90 17.20
N LEU A 71 -17.01 -2.68 17.30
CA LEU A 71 -15.90 -2.25 16.43
C LEU A 71 -14.69 -3.18 16.59
N SER A 72 -14.29 -3.49 17.82
CA SER A 72 -13.17 -4.39 18.12
C SER A 72 -13.42 -5.82 17.62
N LYS A 73 -14.66 -6.30 17.70
CA LYS A 73 -15.07 -7.61 17.16
C LYS A 73 -15.06 -7.64 15.64
N LEU A 74 -15.52 -6.58 14.99
CA LEU A 74 -15.44 -6.46 13.53
C LEU A 74 -13.98 -6.37 13.07
N TYR A 75 -13.15 -5.61 13.78
CA TYR A 75 -11.71 -5.56 13.52
C TYR A 75 -11.05 -6.93 13.70
N SER A 76 -11.41 -7.70 14.73
CA SER A 76 -10.87 -9.05 14.90
C SER A 76 -11.35 -9.99 13.80
N VAL A 77 -12.61 -9.89 13.36
CA VAL A 77 -13.13 -10.65 12.22
C VAL A 77 -12.36 -10.32 10.94
N ILE A 78 -12.19 -9.03 10.62
CA ILE A 78 -11.44 -8.56 9.44
C ILE A 78 -9.98 -9.02 9.49
N ASN A 79 -9.33 -8.91 10.66
CA ASN A 79 -7.95 -9.32 10.85
C ASN A 79 -7.77 -10.86 10.82
N ASN A 80 -8.83 -11.62 11.09
CA ASN A 80 -8.89 -13.08 11.05
C ASN A 80 -9.53 -13.62 9.75
N VAL A 81 -9.74 -12.78 8.74
CA VAL A 81 -10.03 -13.24 7.38
C VAL A 81 -8.77 -13.93 6.83
N ASP A 82 -8.98 -14.99 6.06
CA ASP A 82 -7.95 -15.89 5.58
C ASP A 82 -6.76 -15.13 4.96
N LYS A 83 -5.57 -15.33 5.53
CA LYS A 83 -4.32 -14.75 5.03
C LYS A 83 -3.97 -15.31 3.64
N GLY A 84 -4.67 -16.35 3.18
CA GLY A 84 -4.58 -16.89 1.83
C GLY A 84 -4.72 -15.86 0.71
N VAL A 85 -5.31 -14.68 0.93
CA VAL A 85 -5.34 -13.59 -0.07
C VAL A 85 -3.92 -13.06 -0.41
N LEU A 86 -2.95 -13.21 0.49
CA LEU A 86 -1.56 -12.78 0.29
C LEU A 86 -0.75 -13.81 -0.51
N GLU A 87 -1.13 -15.09 -0.47
CA GLU A 87 -0.42 -16.21 -1.13
C GLU A 87 -0.34 -16.07 -2.66
N PRO A 88 -1.40 -15.68 -3.40
CA PRO A 88 -1.30 -15.45 -4.85
C PRO A 88 -0.32 -14.33 -5.20
N THR A 89 -0.31 -13.26 -4.40
CA THR A 89 0.54 -12.09 -4.65
C THR A 89 2.01 -12.44 -4.42
N GLN A 90 2.31 -13.14 -3.32
CA GLN A 90 3.65 -13.62 -3.02
C GLN A 90 4.15 -14.58 -4.11
N ARG A 91 3.34 -15.58 -4.50
CA ARG A 91 3.68 -16.51 -5.58
C ARG A 91 3.92 -15.80 -6.90
N ALA A 92 3.13 -14.79 -7.24
CA ALA A 92 3.33 -14.00 -8.45
C ALA A 92 4.67 -13.23 -8.43
N TRP A 93 5.06 -12.70 -7.27
CA TRP A 93 6.38 -12.06 -7.11
C TRP A 93 7.53 -13.06 -7.16
N HIS A 94 7.41 -14.22 -6.51
CA HIS A 94 8.44 -15.28 -6.60
C HIS A 94 8.69 -15.69 -8.05
N LYS A 95 7.62 -15.92 -8.81
CA LYS A 95 7.70 -16.31 -10.22
C LYS A 95 8.38 -15.25 -11.09
N GLU A 96 8.09 -13.97 -10.86
CA GLU A 96 8.61 -12.91 -11.72
C GLU A 96 10.01 -12.45 -11.32
N LEU A 97 10.36 -12.51 -10.03
CA LEU A 97 11.70 -12.20 -9.52
C LEU A 97 12.70 -13.34 -9.74
N GLU A 98 12.21 -14.56 -9.96
CA GLU A 98 13.02 -15.79 -9.98
C GLU A 98 13.82 -15.99 -8.68
N VAL A 99 13.26 -15.51 -7.56
CA VAL A 99 13.83 -15.58 -6.22
C VAL A 99 12.76 -16.07 -5.25
N GLU A 100 13.11 -17.06 -4.42
CA GLU A 100 12.25 -17.51 -3.33
C GLU A 100 12.41 -16.58 -2.12
N LEU A 101 11.41 -15.73 -1.87
CA LEU A 101 11.39 -14.93 -0.65
C LEU A 101 10.88 -15.78 0.52
N SER A 102 11.64 -15.80 1.60
CA SER A 102 11.20 -16.50 2.82
C SER A 102 9.95 -15.83 3.39
N SER A 103 9.18 -16.58 4.20
CA SER A 103 8.00 -16.02 4.88
C SER A 103 8.35 -14.83 5.78
N GLU A 104 9.56 -14.79 6.33
CA GLU A 104 10.05 -13.69 7.15
C GLU A 104 10.42 -12.46 6.31
N GLN A 105 11.10 -12.65 5.18
CA GLN A 105 11.37 -11.57 4.23
C GLN A 105 10.07 -10.96 3.69
N TRP A 106 9.06 -11.79 3.41
CA TRP A 106 7.76 -11.30 2.98
C TRP A 106 7.08 -10.46 4.06
N LYS A 107 7.05 -10.92 5.32
CA LYS A 107 6.55 -10.11 6.46
C LYS A 107 7.34 -8.80 6.62
N GLN A 108 8.64 -8.84 6.40
CA GLN A 108 9.50 -7.67 6.47
C GLN A 108 9.16 -6.63 5.39
N ILE A 109 8.85 -7.05 4.17
CA ILE A 109 8.35 -6.19 3.09
C ILE A 109 7.04 -5.49 3.49
N TRP A 110 6.12 -6.22 4.11
CA TRP A 110 4.87 -5.63 4.62
C TRP A 110 5.13 -4.62 5.74
N LYS A 111 6.00 -4.97 6.69
CA LYS A 111 6.36 -4.11 7.80
C LYS A 111 7.11 -2.86 7.33
N SER A 112 8.01 -2.99 6.35
CA SER A 112 8.74 -1.84 5.79
C SER A 112 7.76 -0.89 5.07
N THR A 113 6.81 -1.43 4.32
CA THR A 113 5.75 -0.67 3.64
C THR A 113 4.89 0.15 4.61
N GLN A 114 4.52 -0.42 5.75
CA GLN A 114 3.74 0.28 6.78
C GLN A 114 4.53 1.39 7.47
N ASN A 115 5.85 1.31 7.48
CA ASN A 115 6.73 2.24 8.21
C ASN A 115 7.53 3.16 7.28
N ILE A 116 7.31 3.09 5.96
CA ILE A 116 8.15 3.78 4.97
C ILE A 116 8.00 5.31 5.01
N SER A 117 6.83 5.79 5.40
CA SER A 117 6.47 7.21 5.42
C SER A 117 5.27 7.43 6.34
N ASN A 118 5.14 8.61 6.94
CA ASN A 118 3.95 9.01 7.69
C ASN A 118 2.79 9.41 6.76
N CYS A 119 3.10 9.81 5.52
CA CYS A 119 2.11 10.14 4.51
C CYS A 119 1.39 8.88 3.98
N VAL A 120 0.07 8.81 4.21
CA VAL A 120 -0.78 7.71 3.69
C VAL A 120 -0.65 7.59 2.17
N ARG A 121 -0.61 8.71 1.44
CA ARG A 121 -0.49 8.71 -0.03
C ARG A 121 0.79 8.00 -0.49
N LEU A 122 1.91 8.22 0.20
CA LEU A 122 3.19 7.58 -0.12
C LEU A 122 3.17 6.09 0.22
N LYS A 123 2.61 5.71 1.37
CA LYS A 123 2.36 4.29 1.73
C LYS A 123 1.51 3.56 0.68
N THR A 124 0.47 4.21 0.16
CA THR A 124 -0.42 3.64 -0.87
C THR A 124 0.34 3.29 -2.16
N ILE A 125 1.39 4.03 -2.52
CA ILE A 125 2.20 3.73 -3.70
C ILE A 125 2.86 2.35 -3.53
N GLN A 126 3.55 2.12 -2.42
CA GLN A 126 4.22 0.84 -2.17
C GLN A 126 3.22 -0.31 -2.05
N LEU A 127 2.07 -0.08 -1.38
CA LEU A 127 1.00 -1.07 -1.30
C LEU A 127 0.47 -1.48 -2.68
N LYS A 128 0.24 -0.52 -3.58
CA LYS A 128 -0.22 -0.80 -4.95
C LYS A 128 0.82 -1.60 -5.75
N ILE A 129 2.11 -1.36 -5.52
CA ILE A 129 3.18 -2.15 -6.13
C ILE A 129 3.14 -3.58 -5.61
N ILE A 130 3.16 -3.79 -4.29
CA ILE A 130 3.13 -5.12 -3.68
C ILE A 130 1.91 -5.90 -4.16
N HIS A 131 0.73 -5.29 -4.17
CA HIS A 131 -0.51 -5.90 -4.67
C HIS A 131 -0.60 -6.01 -6.19
N ARG A 132 0.44 -5.60 -6.94
CA ARG A 132 0.50 -5.70 -8.41
C ARG A 132 -0.70 -5.02 -9.08
N TYR A 133 -1.11 -3.88 -8.51
CA TYR A 133 -2.35 -3.18 -8.89
C TYR A 133 -2.27 -2.56 -10.29
N HIS A 134 -1.08 -2.05 -10.66
CA HIS A 134 -0.89 -1.32 -11.91
C HIS A 134 -1.09 -2.21 -13.14
N LEU A 135 -1.76 -1.66 -14.17
CA LEU A 135 -1.84 -2.29 -15.48
C LEU A 135 -0.53 -2.09 -16.23
N TYR A 136 -0.01 -3.15 -16.82
CA TYR A 136 1.23 -3.17 -17.59
C TYR A 136 0.97 -3.81 -18.97
N PRO A 137 1.81 -3.54 -20.00
CA PRO A 137 1.56 -3.97 -21.37
C PRO A 137 1.16 -5.44 -21.50
N LEU A 138 1.92 -6.36 -20.92
CA LEU A 138 1.64 -7.80 -20.99
C LEU A 138 0.29 -8.17 -20.37
N LYS A 139 -0.12 -7.52 -19.27
CA LYS A 139 -1.43 -7.74 -18.64
C LYS A 139 -2.57 -7.18 -19.50
N MET A 140 -2.39 -5.99 -20.05
CA MET A 140 -3.39 -5.36 -20.92
C MET A 140 -3.57 -6.11 -22.24
N TRP A 141 -2.48 -6.63 -22.83
CA TRP A 141 -2.54 -7.48 -24.00
C TRP A 141 -3.29 -8.79 -23.74
N LYS A 142 -3.02 -9.46 -22.61
CA LYS A 142 -3.78 -10.66 -22.17
C LYS A 142 -5.27 -10.39 -21.91
N MET A 143 -5.63 -9.15 -21.60
CA MET A 143 -7.02 -8.70 -21.46
C MET A 143 -7.63 -8.23 -22.79
N HIS A 144 -6.90 -8.37 -23.91
CA HIS A 144 -7.29 -7.88 -25.24
C HIS A 144 -7.55 -6.36 -25.30
N LEU A 145 -6.90 -5.58 -24.41
CA LEU A 145 -6.98 -4.12 -24.38
C LEU A 145 -5.88 -3.44 -25.20
N LEU A 146 -4.82 -4.17 -25.56
CA LEU A 146 -3.72 -3.71 -26.42
C LEU A 146 -3.44 -4.76 -27.50
N SER A 147 -2.93 -4.30 -28.64
CA SER A 147 -2.50 -5.17 -29.75
C SER A 147 -1.14 -5.82 -29.55
N SER A 148 -0.30 -5.27 -28.66
CA SER A 148 1.05 -5.76 -28.35
C SER A 148 1.29 -5.81 -26.85
N SER A 149 2.07 -6.81 -26.41
CA SER A 149 2.58 -6.97 -25.04
C SER A 149 3.86 -6.19 -24.77
N ASN A 150 4.45 -5.52 -25.78
CA ASN A 150 5.77 -4.91 -25.66
C ASN A 150 5.77 -3.74 -24.67
N CYS A 151 6.91 -3.57 -24.00
CA CYS A 151 7.16 -2.46 -23.09
C CYS A 151 6.93 -1.11 -23.77
N TRP A 152 6.16 -0.22 -23.12
CA TRP A 152 5.92 1.15 -23.64
C TRP A 152 7.17 2.03 -23.73
N ARG A 153 8.30 1.61 -23.15
CA ARG A 153 9.56 2.36 -23.12
C ARG A 153 10.56 1.84 -24.14
N CYS A 154 10.92 0.56 -24.06
CA CYS A 154 11.92 -0.01 -24.96
C CYS A 154 11.33 -0.59 -26.25
N GLY A 155 10.04 -0.98 -26.27
CA GLY A 155 9.42 -1.60 -27.44
C GLY A 155 9.96 -2.98 -27.85
N GLU A 156 11.02 -3.48 -27.21
CA GLU A 156 11.74 -4.70 -27.61
C GLU A 156 11.30 -5.96 -26.88
N GLN A 157 10.90 -5.84 -25.61
CA GLN A 157 10.61 -6.97 -24.72
C GLN A 157 9.18 -6.87 -24.18
N ASP A 158 8.63 -8.01 -23.76
CA ASP A 158 7.34 -8.04 -23.06
C ASP A 158 7.37 -7.12 -21.83
N GLY A 159 6.43 -6.18 -21.77
CA GLY A 159 6.26 -5.26 -20.67
C GLY A 159 5.60 -5.95 -19.48
N SER A 160 6.29 -6.91 -18.87
CA SER A 160 5.91 -7.49 -17.57
C SER A 160 5.97 -6.45 -16.46
N LEU A 161 5.40 -6.73 -15.29
CA LEU A 161 5.39 -5.75 -14.19
C LEU A 161 6.82 -5.45 -13.73
N LEU A 162 7.62 -6.51 -13.54
CA LEU A 162 9.02 -6.37 -13.14
C LEU A 162 9.85 -5.75 -14.27
N HIS A 163 9.58 -6.04 -15.54
CA HIS A 163 10.27 -5.36 -16.63
C HIS A 163 10.06 -3.85 -16.57
N MET A 164 8.81 -3.41 -16.39
CA MET A 164 8.46 -1.99 -16.31
C MET A 164 9.05 -1.28 -15.08
N PHE A 165 9.31 -2.01 -13.99
CA PHE A 165 9.92 -1.48 -12.77
C PHE A 165 11.42 -1.68 -12.64
N TRP A 166 12.03 -2.62 -13.37
CA TRP A 166 13.40 -3.06 -13.11
C TRP A 166 14.20 -3.40 -14.38
N HIS A 167 13.76 -4.37 -15.18
CA HIS A 167 14.59 -4.90 -16.29
C HIS A 167 14.68 -3.99 -17.51
N CYS A 168 13.72 -3.08 -17.71
CA CYS A 168 13.80 -2.12 -18.82
C CYS A 168 15.10 -1.33 -18.71
N LYS A 169 15.90 -1.28 -19.78
CA LYS A 169 17.26 -0.70 -19.78
C LYS A 169 17.32 0.71 -19.20
N SER A 170 16.38 1.57 -19.60
CA SER A 170 16.30 2.96 -19.10
C SER A 170 15.97 3.02 -17.60
N ILE A 171 15.10 2.14 -17.12
CA ILE A 171 14.73 2.01 -15.71
C ILE A 171 15.88 1.45 -14.89
N ASN A 172 16.56 0.40 -15.38
CA ASN A 172 17.69 -0.21 -14.69
C ASN A 172 18.84 0.78 -14.51
N ASN A 173 19.18 1.52 -15.56
CA ASN A 173 20.21 2.57 -15.50
C ASN A 173 19.84 3.66 -14.48
N PHE A 174 18.57 4.06 -14.46
CA PHE A 174 18.08 5.04 -13.48
C PHE A 174 18.18 4.52 -12.04
N TRP A 175 17.79 3.27 -11.78
CA TRP A 175 17.96 2.64 -10.47
C TRP A 175 19.41 2.60 -10.02
N LYS A 176 20.34 2.23 -10.90
CA LYS A 176 21.77 2.22 -10.60
C LYS A 176 22.27 3.61 -10.20
N GLY A 177 21.87 4.64 -10.93
CA GLY A 177 22.22 6.03 -10.62
C GLY A 177 21.67 6.49 -9.27
N VAL A 178 20.40 6.19 -8.99
CA VAL A 178 19.77 6.53 -7.71
C VAL A 178 20.42 5.79 -6.55
N VAL A 179 20.64 4.48 -6.67
CA VAL A 179 21.25 3.68 -5.61
C VAL A 179 22.67 4.15 -5.34
N LYS A 180 23.46 4.43 -6.38
CA LYS A 180 24.80 5.00 -6.22
C LYS A 180 24.76 6.32 -5.44
N MET A 181 23.86 7.22 -5.79
CA MET A 181 23.72 8.51 -5.10
C MET A 181 23.28 8.33 -3.64
N LEU A 182 22.35 7.41 -3.36
CA LEU A 182 21.92 7.11 -1.99
C LEU A 182 23.04 6.46 -1.16
N SER A 183 23.84 5.59 -1.77
CA SER A 183 25.03 4.99 -1.15
C SER A 183 26.02 6.06 -0.71
N GLU A 184 26.32 7.02 -1.59
CA GLU A 184 27.22 8.15 -1.31
C GLU A 184 26.66 9.09 -0.25
N LEU A 185 25.35 9.42 -0.31
CA LEU A 185 24.72 10.34 0.64
C LEU A 185 24.59 9.76 2.06
N LEU A 186 24.41 8.44 2.18
CA LEU A 186 24.17 7.75 3.45
C LEU A 186 25.41 7.06 4.01
N ASP A 187 26.52 7.09 3.26
CA ASP A 187 27.76 6.37 3.56
C ASP A 187 27.51 4.87 3.80
N ILE A 188 26.84 4.23 2.83
CA ILE A 188 26.52 2.80 2.85
C ILE A 188 26.93 2.13 1.54
N LEU A 189 27.32 0.85 1.62
CA LEU A 189 27.59 0.02 0.45
C LEU A 189 26.39 -0.87 0.17
N ILE A 190 25.59 -0.50 -0.82
CA ILE A 190 24.42 -1.28 -1.26
C ILE A 190 24.41 -1.48 -2.77
N GLU A 191 23.99 -2.68 -3.16
CA GLU A 191 23.77 -3.01 -4.56
C GLU A 191 22.30 -2.86 -4.95
N ALA A 192 22.07 -2.38 -6.16
CA ALA A 192 20.73 -2.26 -6.70
C ALA A 192 20.20 -3.67 -7.06
N SER A 193 19.19 -4.12 -6.32
CA SER A 193 18.46 -5.37 -6.61
C SER A 193 16.95 -5.10 -6.76
N PRO A 194 16.19 -5.95 -7.46
CA PRO A 194 14.75 -5.76 -7.57
C PRO A 194 14.03 -5.94 -6.21
N THR A 195 14.53 -6.78 -5.32
CA THR A 195 13.97 -6.98 -3.97
C THR A 195 14.14 -5.73 -3.10
N LEU A 196 15.29 -5.06 -3.17
CA LEU A 196 15.51 -3.77 -2.51
C LEU A 196 14.75 -2.64 -3.21
N CYS A 197 14.98 -2.46 -4.51
CA CYS A 197 14.53 -1.31 -5.27
C CYS A 197 13.02 -1.33 -5.53
N VAL A 198 12.40 -2.48 -5.80
CA VAL A 198 10.96 -2.57 -6.09
C VAL A 198 10.16 -2.92 -4.82
N LEU A 199 10.61 -3.92 -4.05
CA LEU A 199 9.87 -4.42 -2.89
C LEU A 199 10.27 -3.80 -1.55
N ASN A 200 11.35 -3.01 -1.49
CA ASN A 200 11.81 -2.38 -0.26
C ASN A 200 12.17 -3.39 0.85
N LEU A 201 12.74 -4.54 0.45
CA LEU A 201 13.32 -5.49 1.37
C LEU A 201 14.61 -4.93 1.94
N LYS A 202 14.74 -4.91 3.27
CA LYS A 202 15.95 -4.43 3.94
C LYS A 202 17.08 -5.45 3.75
N PRO A 203 18.30 -5.03 3.40
CA PRO A 203 19.49 -5.87 3.49
C PRO A 203 19.72 -6.37 4.92
N GLU A 204 20.29 -7.57 5.05
CA GLU A 204 20.46 -8.24 6.34
C GLU A 204 21.47 -7.50 7.23
N GLU A 205 22.57 -7.01 6.66
CA GLU A 205 23.66 -6.36 7.37
C GLU A 205 24.08 -5.02 6.75
N GLY A 206 24.90 -4.26 7.47
CA GLY A 206 25.56 -3.06 6.96
C GLY A 206 24.72 -1.78 6.91
N ILE A 207 23.50 -1.77 7.45
CA ILE A 207 22.63 -0.57 7.40
C ILE A 207 21.87 -0.35 8.72
N SER A 208 22.08 0.83 9.31
CA SER A 208 21.37 1.33 10.48
C SER A 208 19.87 1.50 10.19
N LYS A 209 19.04 1.55 11.24
CA LYS A 209 17.60 1.78 11.06
C LYS A 209 17.32 3.17 10.47
N ALA A 210 18.11 4.18 10.83
CA ALA A 210 17.99 5.53 10.32
C ALA A 210 18.38 5.61 8.84
N GLN A 211 19.54 5.03 8.48
CA GLN A 211 19.99 4.93 7.09
C GLN A 211 18.96 4.20 6.22
N PHE A 212 18.42 3.07 6.69
CA PHE A 212 17.42 2.33 5.93
C PHE A 212 16.11 3.11 5.74
N ARG A 213 15.71 3.94 6.72
CA ARG A 213 14.53 4.81 6.59
C ARG A 213 14.73 5.82 5.46
N LEU A 214 15.88 6.51 5.44
CA LEU A 214 16.20 7.51 4.41
C LEU A 214 16.40 6.87 3.03
N LEU A 215 17.05 5.70 2.98
CA LEU A 215 17.15 4.89 1.78
C LEU A 215 15.76 4.53 1.24
N SER A 216 14.87 4.03 2.11
CA SER A 216 13.52 3.61 1.71
C SER A 216 12.69 4.77 1.16
N VAL A 217 12.84 5.99 1.72
CA VAL A 217 12.19 7.20 1.18
C VAL A 217 12.74 7.55 -0.20
N GLY A 218 14.06 7.41 -0.42
CA GLY A 218 14.69 7.62 -1.72
C GLY A 218 14.18 6.63 -2.77
N LEU A 219 14.17 5.34 -2.43
CA LEU A 219 13.65 4.29 -3.31
C LEU A 219 12.15 4.47 -3.60
N LEU A 220 11.36 4.88 -2.60
CA LEU A 220 9.93 5.18 -2.79
C LEU A 220 9.73 6.36 -3.74
N THR A 221 10.57 7.39 -3.63
CA THR A 221 10.56 8.54 -4.54
C THR A 221 10.84 8.10 -5.97
N THR A 222 11.77 7.17 -6.18
CA THR A 222 12.05 6.57 -7.49
C THR A 222 10.85 5.81 -8.03
N ARG A 223 10.22 4.94 -7.22
CA ARG A 223 9.00 4.20 -7.62
C ARG A 223 7.88 5.15 -8.01
N ARG A 224 7.68 6.21 -7.23
CA ARG A 224 6.71 7.27 -7.54
C ARG A 224 7.01 7.92 -8.88
N LEU A 225 8.27 8.26 -9.14
CA LEU A 225 8.68 8.92 -10.37
C LEU A 225 8.50 8.01 -11.59
N ILE A 226 8.82 6.71 -11.48
CA ILE A 226 8.53 5.68 -12.50
C ILE A 226 7.03 5.58 -12.78
N LEU A 227 6.20 5.58 -11.74
CA LEU A 227 4.74 5.47 -11.84
C LEU A 227 4.05 6.72 -12.37
N THR A 228 4.54 7.92 -12.05
CA THR A 228 4.03 9.15 -12.67
C THR A 228 4.27 9.12 -14.18
N ASN A 229 5.34 8.47 -14.58
CA ASN A 229 5.83 8.34 -15.95
C ASN A 229 5.48 6.98 -16.56
N TRP A 230 4.43 6.32 -16.08
CA TRP A 230 4.21 4.90 -16.32
C TRP A 230 4.04 4.53 -17.80
N LYS A 231 3.29 5.35 -18.54
CA LYS A 231 3.08 5.23 -20.00
C LYS A 231 3.91 6.30 -20.71
N GLY A 232 4.86 5.88 -21.55
CA GLY A 232 5.66 6.77 -22.41
C GLY A 232 7.17 6.51 -22.32
N THR A 233 7.94 7.35 -23.03
CA THR A 233 9.41 7.35 -23.07
C THR A 233 10.03 8.58 -22.36
N PRO A 234 9.80 8.77 -21.05
CA PRO A 234 10.38 9.90 -20.32
C PRO A 234 11.87 9.68 -20.07
N VAL A 235 12.61 10.79 -20.12
CA VAL A 235 14.00 10.86 -19.68
C VAL A 235 13.98 10.95 -18.16
N PHE A 236 14.55 9.94 -17.49
CA PHE A 236 14.71 9.96 -16.04
C PHE A 236 15.94 10.79 -15.65
N SER A 237 15.70 11.90 -14.97
CA SER A 237 16.75 12.79 -14.48
C SER A 237 17.06 12.52 -13.01
N LEU A 238 18.33 12.27 -12.70
CA LEU A 238 18.80 12.16 -11.31
C LEU A 238 18.64 13.47 -10.55
N LYS A 239 18.81 14.62 -11.22
CA LYS A 239 18.58 15.95 -10.62
C LYS A 239 17.13 16.12 -10.17
N SER A 240 16.17 15.86 -11.06
CA SER A 240 14.74 15.99 -10.73
C SER A 240 14.30 14.96 -9.68
N TRP A 241 14.92 13.78 -9.67
CA TRP A 241 14.73 12.81 -8.61
C TRP A 241 15.24 13.32 -7.27
N LEU A 242 16.44 13.91 -7.23
CA LEU A 242 17.05 14.44 -6.01
C LEU A 242 16.20 15.57 -5.43
N GLU A 243 15.75 16.51 -6.25
CA GLU A 243 14.82 17.58 -5.85
C GLU A 243 13.56 16.99 -5.19
N LEU A 244 12.93 16.00 -5.85
CA LEU A 244 11.75 15.33 -5.30
C LEU A 244 12.03 14.54 -4.01
N TYR A 245 13.23 13.97 -3.89
CA TYR A 245 13.65 13.22 -2.71
C TYR A 245 13.81 14.16 -1.51
N LEU A 246 14.46 15.31 -1.71
CA LEU A 246 14.64 16.33 -0.67
C LEU A 246 13.29 16.92 -0.24
N ASP A 247 12.38 17.19 -1.17
CA ASP A 247 11.00 17.60 -0.85
C ASP A 247 10.27 16.53 -0.04
N THR A 248 10.41 15.27 -0.43
CA THR A 248 9.77 14.14 0.25
C THR A 248 10.30 14.01 1.69
N ILE A 249 11.61 14.10 1.89
CA ILE A 249 12.22 14.10 3.22
C ILE A 249 11.74 15.30 4.05
N ASN A 250 11.70 16.50 3.47
CA ASN A 250 11.26 17.70 4.17
C ASN A 250 9.79 17.60 4.59
N MET A 251 8.92 16.98 3.78
CA MET A 251 7.53 16.71 4.17
C MET A 251 7.41 15.66 5.29
N GLU A 252 8.38 14.78 5.46
CA GLU A 252 8.39 13.82 6.57
C GLU A 252 8.83 14.47 7.90
N LYS A 253 9.44 15.67 7.89
CA LYS A 253 9.86 16.42 9.09
C LYS A 253 8.72 16.73 10.09
N PRO A 254 7.61 17.37 9.69
CA PRO A 254 6.61 17.85 10.65
C PRO A 254 5.78 16.72 11.28
N GLY A 255 5.60 15.59 10.60
CA GLY A 255 4.81 14.47 11.12
C GLY A 255 5.48 13.73 12.29
N ALA A 256 6.79 13.85 12.42
CA ALA A 256 7.60 13.11 13.37
C ALA A 256 7.89 13.93 14.66
N SER A 257 7.93 15.27 14.58
CA SER A 257 7.95 16.14 15.76
C SER A 257 6.64 16.10 16.57
N ILE A 258 5.50 15.84 15.92
CA ILE A 258 4.17 15.82 16.55
C ILE A 258 3.88 14.47 17.26
N LEU A 259 4.57 13.39 16.88
CA LEU A 259 4.35 12.03 17.40
C LEU A 259 5.43 11.56 18.39
N SER A 260 6.32 12.45 18.82
CA SER A 260 7.67 12.09 19.23
C SER A 260 7.75 11.15 20.45
N ASN A 261 8.43 10.03 20.24
CA ASN A 261 9.36 9.49 21.21
C ASN A 261 10.75 10.04 20.82
N VAL A 262 11.13 11.17 21.43
CA VAL A 262 12.17 12.14 21.00
C VAL A 262 13.56 11.53 20.72
N ASN A 263 13.88 10.37 21.31
CA ASN A 263 15.19 9.74 21.14
C ASN A 263 15.29 8.82 19.90
N ARG A 264 14.18 8.31 19.36
CA ARG A 264 14.21 7.30 18.29
C ARG A 264 14.48 7.88 16.90
N GLU A 265 14.39 9.20 16.76
CA GLU A 265 14.43 9.89 15.46
C GLU A 265 15.63 10.84 15.32
N ARG A 266 16.41 11.08 16.39
CA ARG A 266 17.54 12.02 16.38
C ARG A 266 18.59 11.68 15.32
N GLU A 267 19.02 10.43 15.24
CA GLU A 267 19.99 9.97 14.21
C GLU A 267 19.43 10.15 12.78
N THR A 268 18.12 9.95 12.58
CA THR A 268 17.48 10.22 11.29
C THR A 268 17.49 11.71 10.96
N TRP A 269 17.32 12.58 11.96
CA TRP A 269 17.38 14.03 11.80
C TRP A 269 18.77 14.57 11.54
N ASP A 270 19.77 14.02 12.23
CA ASP A 270 21.16 14.42 12.03
C ASP A 270 21.59 14.06 10.62
N LEU A 271 21.26 12.85 10.15
CA LEU A 271 21.49 12.43 8.76
C LEU A 271 20.67 13.26 7.75
N THR A 272 19.41 13.54 8.05
CA THR A 272 18.56 14.38 7.18
C THR A 272 19.12 15.80 7.05
N SER A 273 19.54 16.39 8.17
CA SER A 273 20.12 17.74 8.21
C SER A 273 21.48 17.75 7.54
N TYR A 274 22.27 16.68 7.67
CA TYR A 274 23.51 16.47 6.94
C TYR A 274 23.30 16.37 5.43
N ILE A 275 22.31 15.60 4.97
CA ILE A 275 21.96 15.50 3.54
C ILE A 275 21.51 16.85 3.00
N LEU A 276 20.73 17.61 3.78
CA LEU A 276 20.27 18.95 3.39
C LEU A 276 21.40 19.99 3.42
N SER A 277 22.36 19.88 4.35
CA SER A 277 23.51 20.80 4.42
C SER A 277 24.60 20.50 3.39
N LYS A 278 24.74 19.24 2.98
CA LYS A 278 25.57 18.81 1.85
C LYS A 278 25.02 19.24 0.49
N ASN A 279 23.72 19.52 0.40
CA ASN A 279 23.10 20.20 -0.75
C ASN A 279 23.32 21.71 -0.66
N LEU A 280 24.58 22.13 -0.61
CA LEU A 280 24.96 23.43 -1.15
C LEU A 280 24.38 23.47 -2.57
N PHE A 281 23.42 24.38 -2.75
CA PHE A 281 22.83 24.80 -4.01
C PHE A 281 23.79 24.55 -5.16
N PHE A 282 23.35 23.85 -6.22
CA PHE A 282 23.88 23.93 -7.57
C PHE A 282 25.11 24.84 -7.69
N GLU A 283 26.27 24.39 -7.21
CA GLU A 283 27.52 25.03 -7.61
C GLU A 283 27.72 24.52 -9.01
N GLU A 284 27.36 25.39 -9.95
CA GLU A 284 27.94 25.48 -11.28
C GLU A 284 29.35 24.88 -11.26
N ARG A 285 29.46 23.64 -11.73
CA ARG A 285 30.72 23.08 -12.19
C ARG A 285 30.43 22.49 -13.56
N ASP A 286 30.61 23.43 -14.50
CA ASP A 286 30.93 23.35 -15.92
C ASP A 286 29.89 22.76 -16.89
#